data_AF-A0A3A4ZZW0-F1
#
_entry.id   AF-A0A3A4ZZW0-F1
#
_cell.length_a   1.000
_cell.length_b   1.000
_cell.length_c   1.000
_cell.angle_alpha   90.00
_cell.angle_beta   90.00
_cell.angle_gamma   90.00
#
_symmetry.space_group_name_H-M   'P 1'
#
loop_
_entity.id
_entity.type
_entity.pdbx_description
1 polymer ?
#
loop_
_entity_poly.entity_id
_entity_poly.type
_entity_poly.pdbx_seq_one_letter_code
_entity_poly.pdbx_strand_id
1 'polypeptide(L)'
;MGDRLSVRGPGPKALKFILFPFLLAIALLGLTLYFLWGLALHLAVWVSWLPRGKNVLLVYSNSPLWRDYLESRVLPRFESQAVILNWSDRKKWETRFSLPVLIFHYFGGPREFNPLAVVFRPRRWGKTFRFWHPFQDLKHGKPEALEKMTEELLQEVRR
;
A
#
# COMPACT_ATOMS: atom_id res chain seq x y z
N MET A 1 20.48 0.31 64.55
CA MET A 1 20.07 -0.95 63.88
C MET A 1 19.08 -0.58 62.78
N GLY A 2 19.51 -0.62 61.52
CA GLY A 2 18.70 -0.17 60.38
C GLY A 2 19.55 0.29 59.21
N ASP A 3 20.41 -0.60 58.71
CA ASP A 3 21.19 -0.35 57.50
C ASP A 3 20.24 -0.44 56.30
N ARG A 4 19.85 0.71 55.75
CA ARG A 4 19.00 0.75 54.54
C ARG A 4 19.88 0.37 53.35
N LEU A 5 19.79 -0.89 52.95
CA LEU A 5 20.33 -1.39 51.69
C LEU A 5 19.83 -0.50 50.54
N SER A 6 20.71 0.37 50.05
CA SER A 6 20.49 1.12 48.81
C SER A 6 20.50 0.11 47.67
N VAL A 7 19.31 -0.29 47.22
CA VAL A 7 19.13 -1.10 46.01
C VAL A 7 19.57 -0.24 44.83
N ARG A 8 20.85 -0.36 44.43
CA ARG A 8 21.34 0.24 43.18
C ARG A 8 20.65 -0.47 42.03
N GLY A 9 19.75 0.23 41.35
CA GLY A 9 19.11 -0.25 40.13
C GLY A 9 20.15 -0.60 39.05
N PRO A 10 19.76 -1.42 38.05
CA PRO A 10 20.67 -1.83 36.98
C PRO A 10 21.25 -0.59 36.29
N GLY A 11 22.58 -0.55 36.17
CA GLY A 11 23.27 0.52 35.46
C GLY A 11 22.79 0.61 34.00
N PRO A 12 22.97 1.76 33.32
CA PRO A 12 22.41 2.02 32.00
C PRO A 12 22.85 1.02 30.91
N LYS A 13 23.97 0.31 31.11
CA LYS A 13 24.40 -0.79 30.23
C LYS A 13 23.57 -2.06 30.45
N ALA A 14 23.33 -2.47 31.69
CA ALA A 14 22.51 -3.63 32.02
C ALA A 14 21.05 -3.45 31.59
N LEU A 15 20.52 -2.22 31.71
CA LEU A 15 19.19 -1.89 31.21
C LEU A 15 19.06 -2.07 29.69
N LYS A 16 20.07 -1.69 28.91
CA LYS A 16 20.11 -1.90 27.45
C LYS A 16 20.14 -3.38 27.06
N PHE A 17 20.90 -4.21 27.79
CA PHE A 17 20.98 -5.65 27.52
C PHE A 17 19.66 -6.38 27.78
N ILE A 18 18.83 -5.91 28.72
CA ILE A 18 17.50 -6.48 28.98
C ILE A 18 16.45 -5.92 28.02
N LEU A 19 16.51 -4.61 27.71
CA LEU A 19 15.52 -3.97 26.87
C LEU A 19 15.65 -4.37 25.39
N PHE A 20 16.87 -4.59 24.90
CA PHE A 20 17.13 -4.94 23.51
C PHE A 20 16.43 -6.24 23.04
N PRO A 21 16.56 -7.40 23.71
CA PRO A 21 15.89 -8.63 23.28
C PRO A 21 14.36 -8.50 23.31
N PHE A 22 13.82 -7.70 24.25
CA PHE A 22 12.39 -7.44 24.32
C PHE A 22 11.91 -6.57 23.14
N LEU A 23 12.62 -5.49 22.83
CA LEU A 23 12.33 -4.66 21.65
C LEU A 23 12.48 -5.45 20.34
N LEU A 24 13.48 -6.32 20.25
CA LEU A 24 13.68 -7.20 19.11
C LEU A 24 12.51 -8.18 18.96
N ALA A 25 12.06 -8.82 20.05
CA ALA A 25 10.91 -9.71 20.03
C ALA A 25 9.62 -8.99 19.59
N ILE A 26 9.38 -7.77 20.08
CA ILE A 26 8.24 -6.93 19.64
C ILE A 26 8.36 -6.60 18.15
N ALA A 27 9.54 -6.21 17.68
CA ALA A 27 9.76 -5.88 16.27
C ALA A 27 9.52 -7.10 15.36
N LEU A 28 10.01 -8.28 15.74
CA LEU A 28 9.78 -9.53 15.01
C LEU A 28 8.31 -9.94 15.01
N LEU A 29 7.62 -9.79 16.14
CA LEU A 29 6.18 -10.02 16.23
C LEU A 29 5.41 -9.07 15.31
N GLY A 30 5.72 -7.78 15.35
CA GLY A 30 5.09 -6.78 14.49
C GLY A 30 5.32 -7.06 12.99
N LEU A 31 6.55 -7.45 12.63
CA LEU A 31 6.88 -7.84 11.25
C LEU A 31 6.12 -9.10 10.81
N THR A 32 6.02 -10.09 11.68
CA THR A 32 5.27 -11.33 11.42
C THR A 32 3.80 -11.04 11.20
N LEU A 33 3.18 -10.24 12.08
CA LEU A 33 1.78 -9.81 11.94
C LEU A 33 1.56 -9.02 10.65
N TYR A 34 2.51 -8.16 10.26
CA TYR A 34 2.45 -7.41 9.00
C TYR A 34 2.44 -8.35 7.77
N PHE A 35 3.31 -9.35 7.73
CA PHE A 35 3.33 -10.34 6.64
C PHE A 35 2.08 -11.22 6.61
N LEU A 36 1.59 -11.66 7.77
CA LEU A 36 0.34 -12.41 7.88
C LEU A 36 -0.86 -11.58 7.38
N TRP A 37 -0.88 -10.29 7.72
CA TRP A 37 -1.91 -9.37 7.24
C TRP A 37 -1.85 -9.19 5.72
N GLY A 38 -0.64 -9.01 5.16
CA GLY A 38 -0.43 -8.98 3.72
C GLY A 38 -0.93 -10.25 3.04
N LEU A 39 -0.58 -11.42 3.57
CA LEU A 39 -1.05 -12.71 3.04
C LEU A 39 -2.57 -12.83 3.08
N ALA A 40 -3.21 -12.45 4.19
CA ALA A 40 -4.66 -12.47 4.33
C ALA A 40 -5.35 -11.59 3.28
N LEU A 41 -4.81 -10.39 3.00
CA LEU A 41 -5.33 -9.51 1.94
C LEU A 41 -5.20 -10.14 0.54
N HIS A 42 -4.08 -10.80 0.23
CA HIS A 42 -3.90 -11.48 -1.06
C HIS A 42 -4.87 -12.63 -1.23
N LEU A 43 -5.04 -13.47 -0.19
CA LEU A 43 -6.02 -14.55 -0.20
C LEU A 43 -7.44 -14.02 -0.39
N ALA A 44 -7.79 -12.93 0.29
CA ALA A 44 -9.10 -12.29 0.13
C ALA A 44 -9.33 -11.81 -1.31
N VAL A 45 -8.33 -11.18 -1.95
CA VAL A 45 -8.39 -10.80 -3.37
C VAL A 45 -8.53 -12.02 -4.28
N TRP A 46 -7.72 -13.07 -4.05
CA TRP A 46 -7.75 -14.28 -4.88
C TRP A 46 -9.09 -15.00 -4.84
N VAL A 47 -9.78 -14.99 -3.71
CA VAL A 47 -11.09 -15.65 -3.57
C VAL A 47 -12.25 -14.74 -3.98
N SER A 48 -12.16 -13.42 -3.77
CA SER A 48 -13.32 -12.52 -3.98
C SER A 48 -13.27 -11.69 -5.26
N TRP A 49 -12.09 -11.28 -5.71
CA TRP A 49 -11.94 -10.37 -6.86
C TRP A 49 -11.57 -11.13 -8.13
N LEU A 50 -10.53 -11.98 -8.08
CA LEU A 50 -10.03 -12.66 -9.26
C LEU A 50 -11.10 -13.52 -9.98
N PRO A 51 -11.97 -14.27 -9.27
CA PRO A 51 -13.03 -15.03 -9.93
C PRO A 51 -14.10 -14.14 -10.59
N ARG A 52 -14.18 -12.87 -10.20
CA ARG A 52 -15.08 -11.86 -10.79
C ARG A 52 -14.41 -11.06 -11.92
N GLY A 53 -13.21 -11.48 -12.34
CA GLY A 53 -12.42 -10.75 -13.34
C GLY A 53 -11.83 -9.44 -12.84
N LYS A 54 -11.89 -9.16 -11.54
CA LYS A 54 -11.30 -7.97 -10.93
C LYS A 54 -9.88 -8.30 -10.46
N ASN A 55 -8.88 -7.60 -10.96
CA ASN A 55 -7.47 -7.84 -10.61
C ASN A 55 -6.66 -6.57 -10.40
N VAL A 56 -7.28 -5.38 -10.53
CA VAL A 56 -6.63 -4.09 -10.33
C VAL A 56 -7.36 -3.30 -9.26
N LEU A 57 -6.63 -2.79 -8.26
CA LEU A 57 -7.10 -1.64 -7.48
C LEU A 57 -6.51 -0.38 -8.11
N LEU A 58 -7.35 0.58 -8.51
CA LEU A 58 -6.93 1.91 -8.94
C LEU A 58 -7.42 2.94 -7.91
N VAL A 59 -6.49 3.73 -7.37
CA VAL A 59 -6.77 4.83 -6.45
C VAL A 59 -6.31 6.12 -7.07
N TYR A 60 -7.21 7.08 -7.23
CA TYR A 60 -6.89 8.43 -7.69
C TYR A 60 -7.78 9.47 -7.02
N SER A 61 -7.60 10.76 -7.32
CA SER A 61 -8.49 11.84 -6.86
C SER A 61 -8.94 12.74 -8.00
N ASN A 62 -9.92 13.61 -7.73
CA ASN A 62 -10.45 14.61 -8.68
C ASN A 62 -9.47 15.76 -9.02
N SER A 63 -8.16 15.53 -8.95
CA SER A 63 -7.17 16.53 -9.36
C SER A 63 -7.09 16.54 -10.90
N PRO A 64 -7.19 17.72 -11.54
CA PRO A 64 -7.09 17.82 -13.00
C PRO A 64 -5.72 17.38 -13.54
N LEU A 65 -4.67 17.38 -12.71
CA LEU A 65 -3.33 16.99 -13.13
C LEU A 65 -3.23 15.55 -13.65
N TRP A 66 -4.00 14.64 -13.05
CA TRP A 66 -3.95 13.22 -13.39
C TRP A 66 -5.30 12.63 -13.77
N ARG A 67 -6.43 13.18 -13.28
CA ARG A 67 -7.76 12.62 -13.53
C ARG A 67 -8.00 12.44 -15.02
N ASP A 68 -7.82 13.51 -15.79
CA ASP A 68 -8.17 13.50 -17.21
C ASP A 68 -7.27 12.53 -17.99
N TYR A 69 -5.98 12.43 -17.63
CA TYR A 69 -5.07 11.43 -18.21
C TYR A 69 -5.49 10.00 -17.86
N LEU A 70 -5.79 9.73 -16.59
CA LEU A 70 -6.16 8.39 -16.13
C LEU A 70 -7.49 7.96 -16.74
N GLU A 71 -8.52 8.80 -16.71
CA GLU A 71 -9.86 8.50 -17.22
C GLU A 71 -9.89 8.37 -18.75
N SER A 72 -9.09 9.14 -19.49
CA SER A 72 -9.10 9.08 -20.96
C SER A 72 -8.13 8.03 -21.54
N ARG A 73 -6.99 7.76 -20.89
CA ARG A 73 -5.93 6.92 -21.48
C ARG A 73 -5.71 5.59 -20.77
N VAL A 74 -5.84 5.57 -19.44
CA VAL A 74 -5.42 4.43 -18.62
C VAL A 74 -6.60 3.54 -18.28
N LEU A 75 -7.61 4.10 -17.62
CA LEU A 75 -8.77 3.38 -17.11
C LEU A 75 -9.54 2.61 -18.20
N PRO A 76 -9.84 3.17 -19.39
CA PRO A 76 -10.63 2.46 -20.41
C PRO A 76 -9.99 1.15 -20.89
N ARG A 77 -8.68 0.96 -20.65
CA ARG A 77 -7.95 -0.25 -21.05
C ARG A 77 -8.20 -1.44 -20.12
N PHE A 78 -8.68 -1.21 -18.90
CA PHE A 78 -8.90 -2.25 -17.90
C PHE A 78 -10.03 -1.95 -16.92
N GLU A 79 -10.95 -1.05 -17.25
CA GLU A 79 -12.07 -0.62 -16.39
C GLU A 79 -12.89 -1.80 -15.87
N SER A 80 -13.18 -2.77 -16.74
CA SER A 80 -13.90 -4.00 -16.37
C SER A 80 -13.16 -4.84 -15.33
N GLN A 81 -11.83 -4.71 -15.23
CA GLN A 81 -10.97 -5.41 -14.28
C GLN A 81 -10.61 -4.58 -13.04
N ALA A 82 -10.94 -3.28 -13.04
CA ALA A 82 -10.62 -2.37 -11.97
C ALA A 82 -11.68 -2.36 -10.87
N VAL A 83 -11.20 -2.27 -9.64
CA VAL A 83 -11.90 -1.71 -8.48
C VAL A 83 -11.33 -0.31 -8.27
N ILE A 84 -12.20 0.70 -8.26
CA ILE A 84 -11.79 2.10 -8.25
C ILE A 84 -12.09 2.72 -6.90
N LEU A 85 -11.11 3.40 -6.32
CA LEU A 85 -11.30 4.25 -5.15
C LEU A 85 -10.94 5.69 -5.49
N ASN A 86 -11.93 6.58 -5.39
CA ASN A 86 -11.69 8.01 -5.48
C ASN A 86 -11.37 8.58 -4.09
N TRP A 87 -10.15 9.06 -3.89
CA TRP A 87 -9.66 9.65 -2.65
C TRP A 87 -10.36 10.97 -2.29
N SER A 88 -10.84 11.72 -3.28
CA SER A 88 -11.66 12.91 -3.03
C SER A 88 -12.97 12.54 -2.33
N ASP A 89 -13.51 11.36 -2.63
CA ASP A 89 -14.73 10.82 -2.04
C ASP A 89 -14.50 9.90 -0.84
N ARG A 90 -13.31 9.90 -0.24
CA ARG A 90 -12.94 8.98 0.87
C ARG A 90 -13.89 8.99 2.07
N LYS A 91 -14.60 10.09 2.31
CA LYS A 91 -15.62 10.20 3.37
C LYS A 91 -16.86 9.34 3.09
N LYS A 92 -17.10 8.99 1.83
CA LYS A 92 -18.24 8.19 1.36
C LYS A 92 -17.89 6.71 1.18
N TRP A 93 -16.65 6.31 1.40
CA TRP A 93 -16.27 4.90 1.27
C TRP A 93 -17.09 4.07 2.26
N GLU A 94 -17.86 3.12 1.74
CA GLU A 94 -18.93 2.40 2.44
C GLU A 94 -18.52 1.90 3.82
N THR A 95 -17.30 1.37 3.94
CA THR A 95 -16.66 1.07 5.22
C THR A 95 -15.15 1.18 5.15
N ARG A 96 -14.52 1.63 6.24
CA ARG A 96 -13.06 1.59 6.44
C ARG A 96 -12.46 0.18 6.45
N PHE A 97 -13.32 -0.84 6.59
CA PHE A 97 -12.97 -2.25 6.62
C PHE A 97 -13.30 -2.98 5.32
N SER A 98 -13.77 -2.28 4.30
CA SER A 98 -13.97 -2.88 2.99
C SER A 98 -12.63 -3.31 2.41
N LEU A 99 -12.62 -4.45 1.71
CA LEU A 99 -11.40 -5.01 1.13
C LEU A 99 -10.61 -4.00 0.24
N PRO A 100 -11.24 -3.20 -0.65
CA PRO A 100 -10.51 -2.20 -1.44
C PRO A 100 -9.77 -1.19 -0.56
N VAL A 101 -10.40 -0.73 0.53
CA VAL A 101 -9.83 0.27 1.44
C VAL A 101 -8.69 -0.31 2.27
N LEU A 102 -8.84 -1.54 2.74
CA LEU A 102 -7.79 -2.26 3.47
C LEU A 102 -6.54 -2.49 2.59
N ILE A 103 -6.76 -2.89 1.33
CA ILE A 103 -5.69 -3.03 0.34
C ILE A 103 -5.02 -1.67 0.10
N PHE A 104 -5.80 -0.62 -0.11
CA PHE A 104 -5.26 0.72 -0.27
C PHE A 104 -4.37 1.13 0.91
N HIS A 105 -4.78 0.88 2.15
CA HIS A 105 -3.96 1.21 3.32
C HIS A 105 -2.68 0.38 3.40
N TYR A 106 -2.74 -0.91 3.05
CA TYR A 106 -1.58 -1.79 3.07
C TYR A 106 -0.54 -1.42 2.00
N PHE A 107 -0.98 -1.16 0.75
CA PHE A 107 -0.08 -0.89 -0.37
C PHE A 107 0.23 0.59 -0.60
N GLY A 108 -0.70 1.48 -0.28
CA GLY A 108 -0.56 2.92 -0.50
C GLY A 108 0.46 3.56 0.44
N GLY A 109 0.56 3.10 1.68
CA GLY A 109 1.45 3.71 2.66
C GLY A 109 1.07 5.17 2.97
N PRO A 110 1.92 5.90 3.70
CA PRO A 110 1.57 7.22 4.24
C PRO A 110 1.71 8.38 3.24
N ARG A 111 2.44 8.19 2.13
CA ARG A 111 2.79 9.25 1.16
C ARG A 111 2.74 8.72 -0.27
N GLU A 112 2.64 9.64 -1.24
CA GLU A 112 2.79 9.36 -2.67
C GLU A 112 1.88 8.21 -3.18
N PHE A 113 0.71 8.08 -2.56
CA PHE A 113 -0.26 7.01 -2.83
C PHE A 113 -1.31 7.41 -3.86
N ASN A 114 -1.18 8.61 -4.44
CA ASN A 114 -2.19 9.15 -5.35
C ASN A 114 -1.50 9.84 -6.54
N PRO A 115 -1.66 9.31 -7.76
CA PRO A 115 -2.39 8.08 -8.12
C PRO A 115 -1.60 6.80 -7.81
N LEU A 116 -2.33 5.71 -7.54
CA LEU A 116 -1.80 4.38 -7.21
C LEU A 116 -2.59 3.31 -7.96
N ALA A 117 -1.90 2.36 -8.57
CA ALA A 117 -2.50 1.11 -9.02
C ALA A 117 -1.83 -0.08 -8.33
N VAL A 118 -2.60 -1.11 -8.00
CA VAL A 118 -2.08 -2.39 -7.51
C VAL A 118 -2.66 -3.50 -8.35
N VAL A 119 -1.80 -4.27 -9.01
CA VAL A 119 -2.20 -5.41 -9.85
C VAL A 119 -2.00 -6.70 -9.09
N PHE A 120 -3.05 -7.51 -9.02
CA PHE A 120 -3.09 -8.80 -8.34
C PHE A 120 -3.09 -9.95 -9.33
N ARG A 121 -2.37 -11.00 -8.98
CA ARG A 121 -2.28 -12.22 -9.79
C ARG A 121 -2.42 -13.45 -8.92
N PRO A 122 -3.01 -14.54 -9.43
CA PRO A 122 -3.04 -15.80 -8.70
C PRO A 122 -1.63 -16.21 -8.28
N ARG A 123 -1.44 -16.53 -7.01
CA ARG A 123 -0.17 -17.03 -6.45
C ARG A 123 1.02 -16.08 -6.59
N ARG A 124 0.80 -14.79 -6.84
CA ARG A 124 1.85 -13.76 -6.82
C ARG A 124 1.47 -12.61 -5.92
N TRP A 125 2.50 -11.98 -5.35
CA TRP A 125 2.36 -10.74 -4.61
C TRP A 125 1.89 -9.61 -5.53
N GLY A 126 1.05 -8.73 -5.00
CA GLY A 126 0.52 -7.57 -5.71
C GLY A 126 1.65 -6.63 -6.11
N LYS A 127 1.62 -6.19 -7.37
CA LYS A 127 2.60 -5.22 -7.89
C LYS A 127 2.03 -3.82 -7.84
N THR A 128 2.76 -2.92 -7.21
CA THR A 128 2.34 -1.54 -6.96
C THR A 128 2.94 -0.58 -7.99
N PHE A 129 2.12 0.30 -8.53
CA PHE A 129 2.47 1.35 -9.47
C PHE A 129 2.11 2.70 -8.86
N ARG A 130 3.10 3.55 -8.61
CA ARG A 130 2.93 4.88 -7.99
C ARG A 130 3.16 5.96 -9.03
N PHE A 131 2.12 6.72 -9.31
CA PHE A 131 2.12 7.71 -10.38
C PHE A 131 2.48 9.12 -9.90
N TRP A 132 2.58 9.37 -8.59
CA TRP A 132 2.83 10.71 -8.05
C TRP A 132 4.09 11.36 -8.63
N HIS A 133 5.24 10.68 -8.56
CA HIS A 133 6.50 11.16 -9.15
C HIS A 133 6.43 11.30 -10.68
N PRO A 134 5.94 10.29 -11.44
CA PRO A 134 5.75 10.45 -12.87
C PRO A 134 4.88 11.66 -13.29
N PHE A 135 3.81 11.97 -12.55
CA PHE A 135 3.01 13.17 -12.81
C PHE A 135 3.73 14.46 -12.41
N GLN A 136 4.59 14.42 -11.39
CA GLN A 136 5.45 15.53 -11.04
C GLN A 136 6.46 15.82 -12.16
N ASP A 137 7.09 14.79 -12.73
CA ASP A 137 8.01 14.92 -13.87
C ASP A 137 7.30 15.45 -15.12
N LEU A 138 6.08 14.99 -15.38
CA LEU A 138 5.24 15.51 -16.47
C LEU A 138 5.00 17.02 -16.32
N LYS A 139 4.76 17.52 -15.09
CA LYS A 139 4.61 18.96 -14.82
C LYS A 139 5.88 19.76 -15.18
N HIS A 140 7.04 19.12 -15.17
CA HIS A 140 8.32 19.69 -15.59
C HIS A 140 8.65 19.39 -17.07
N GLY A 141 7.69 18.92 -17.86
CA GLY A 141 7.86 18.64 -19.28
C GLY A 141 8.57 17.32 -19.60
N LYS A 142 8.66 16.39 -18.65
CA LYS A 142 9.32 15.08 -18.80
C LYS A 142 8.29 13.93 -18.78
N PRO A 143 7.67 13.57 -19.91
CA PRO A 143 6.59 12.60 -19.95
C PRO A 143 7.07 11.14 -19.83
N GLU A 144 8.36 10.87 -20.00
CA GLU A 144 8.90 9.53 -20.22
C GLU A 144 8.62 8.59 -19.04
N ALA A 145 8.74 9.10 -17.82
CA ALA A 145 8.46 8.33 -16.61
C ALA A 145 6.99 7.92 -16.51
N LEU A 146 6.08 8.80 -16.92
CA LEU A 146 4.63 8.55 -16.90
C LEU A 146 4.23 7.54 -17.96
N GLU A 147 4.76 7.69 -19.17
CA GLU A 147 4.49 6.77 -20.28
C GLU A 147 5.01 5.37 -19.97
N LYS A 148 6.24 5.26 -19.47
CA LYS A 148 6.83 3.98 -19.05
C LYS A 148 6.02 3.32 -17.93
N MET A 149 5.67 4.06 -16.88
CA MET A 149 4.86 3.54 -15.77
C MET A 149 3.48 3.04 -16.26
N THR A 150 2.88 3.79 -17.18
CA THR A 150 1.59 3.42 -17.78
C THR A 150 1.73 2.16 -18.61
N GLU A 151 2.76 2.06 -19.44
CA GLU A 151 3.01 0.86 -20.24
C GLU A 151 3.25 -0.37 -19.36
N GLU A 152 4.10 -0.26 -18.34
CA GLU A 152 4.36 -1.36 -17.41
C GLU A 152 3.10 -1.81 -16.67
N LEU A 153 2.25 -0.86 -16.24
CA LEU A 153 0.94 -1.18 -15.67
C LEU A 153 0.08 -1.96 -16.67
N LEU A 154 -0.08 -1.45 -17.88
CA LEU A 154 -0.93 -2.08 -18.89
C LEU A 154 -0.41 -3.46 -19.31
N GLN A 155 0.90 -3.64 -19.40
CA GLN A 155 1.52 -4.95 -19.62
C GLN A 155 1.24 -5.89 -18.44
N GLU A 156 1.36 -5.41 -17.21
CA GLU A 156 1.07 -6.22 -16.01
C GLU A 156 -0.40 -6.61 -15.91
N VAL A 157 -1.33 -5.80 -16.40
CA VAL A 157 -2.76 -6.13 -16.42
C VAL A 157 -3.11 -7.14 -17.52
N ARG A 158 -2.43 -7.10 -18.68
CA ARG A 158 -2.71 -7.98 -19.83
C ARG A 158 -2.16 -9.41 -19.75
N ARG A 159 -1.15 -9.64 -18.90
CA ARG A 159 -0.57 -10.99 -18.68
C ARG A 159 -1.58 -11.98 -18.12
#